data_AF-A0A9E0XM11-F1
#
_entry.id   AF-A0A9E0XM11-F1
#
_cell.length_a   1.000
_cell.length_b   1.000
_cell.length_c   1.000
_cell.angle_alpha   90.00
_cell.angle_beta   90.00
_cell.angle_gamma   90.00
#
_symmetry.space_group_name_H-M   'P 1'
#
loop_
_entity.id
_entity.type
_entity.pdbx_description
1 polymer ?
#
loop_
_entity_poly.entity_id
_entity_poly.type
_entity_poly.pdbx_seq_one_letter_code
_entity_poly.pdbx_strand_id
1 'polypeptide(L)'
;MLTALELSPAVALALYFYLRKRIQLPASPWFKIGLWIAFLGFLPYWLAPQGGIRYILAIYPLIALVCADIIWRSGAAARTTALRWFAAIIAVKFLFALVLFPWYQVNYRGKNYAQTAQIILERTKGQALYVTDYRAEALSVVSYINSSRFPQATLTFPPSQFDSGFVISMQENPALGQVAEIYAVAKDKIYLLCKGDACKQ
;
A
#
# COMPACT_ATOMS: atom_id res chain seq x y z
N MET A 1 -7.68 -5.47 13.40
CA MET A 1 -8.24 -4.42 14.27
C MET A 1 -7.31 -3.21 14.15
N LEU A 2 -7.48 -2.40 13.11
CA LEU A 2 -6.67 -1.20 12.91
C LEU A 2 -7.06 -0.19 13.98
N THR A 3 -6.13 0.07 14.88
CA THR A 3 -6.33 0.92 16.06
C THR A 3 -6.53 2.36 15.63
N ALA A 4 -7.40 3.05 16.35
CA ALA A 4 -7.72 4.48 16.23
C ALA A 4 -6.50 5.43 16.36
N LEU A 5 -5.27 4.91 16.48
CA LEU A 5 -4.01 5.66 16.46
C LEU A 5 -3.55 6.07 15.05
N GLU A 6 -4.11 5.51 13.98
CA GLU A 6 -3.92 6.05 12.62
C GLU A 6 -4.76 7.31 12.35
N LEU A 7 -5.62 7.69 13.28
CA LEU A 7 -6.36 8.94 13.19
C LEU A 7 -5.37 10.09 13.27
N SER A 8 -5.49 10.97 12.27
CA SER A 8 -4.60 12.11 12.06
C SER A 8 -4.34 12.89 13.36
N PRO A 9 -3.20 13.60 13.45
CA PRO A 9 -2.81 14.38 14.63
C PRO A 9 -3.88 15.39 15.08
N ALA A 10 -4.70 15.83 14.12
CA ALA A 10 -5.86 16.69 14.37
C ALA A 10 -6.88 16.02 15.30
N VAL A 11 -7.11 14.71 15.17
CA VAL A 11 -8.03 13.94 16.02
C VAL A 11 -7.48 13.83 17.44
N ALA A 12 -6.19 13.50 17.59
CA ALA A 12 -5.54 13.42 18.90
C ALA A 12 -5.56 14.78 19.62
N LEU A 13 -5.25 15.87 18.91
CA LEU A 13 -5.30 17.23 19.45
C LEU A 13 -6.73 17.66 19.80
N ALA A 14 -7.69 17.43 18.91
CA ALA A 14 -9.09 17.75 19.17
C ALA A 14 -9.61 16.99 20.39
N LEU A 15 -9.33 15.69 20.49
CA LEU A 15 -9.71 14.88 21.64
C LEU A 15 -9.04 15.38 22.93
N TYR A 16 -7.74 15.70 22.89
CA TYR A 16 -7.02 16.28 24.02
C TYR A 16 -7.66 17.57 24.52
N PHE A 17 -7.97 18.52 23.62
CA PHE A 17 -8.60 19.78 24.00
C PHE A 17 -10.03 19.61 24.51
N TYR A 18 -10.77 18.67 23.92
CA TYR A 18 -12.12 18.30 24.38
C TYR A 18 -12.09 17.71 25.79
N LEU A 19 -11.26 16.68 26.03
CA LEU A 19 -11.14 16.00 27.33
C LEU A 19 -10.61 16.92 28.44
N ARG A 20 -9.71 17.86 28.10
CA ARG A 20 -9.20 18.86 29.06
C ARG A 20 -10.17 20.03 29.28
N LYS A 21 -11.38 19.99 28.72
CA LYS A 21 -12.39 21.06 28.81
C LYS A 21 -11.83 22.43 28.41
N ARG A 22 -10.90 22.47 27.45
CA ARG A 22 -10.25 23.71 26.98
C ARG A 22 -11.06 24.43 25.90
N ILE A 23 -12.32 24.06 25.72
CA ILE A 23 -13.21 24.64 24.71
C ILE A 23 -13.81 25.92 25.31
N GLN A 24 -13.50 27.05 24.69
CA GLN A 24 -13.89 28.38 25.17
C GLN A 24 -15.18 28.87 24.52
N LEU A 25 -15.41 28.49 23.26
CA LEU A 25 -16.57 28.94 22.48
C LEU A 25 -17.67 27.87 22.43
N PRO A 26 -18.96 28.26 22.44
CA PRO A 26 -20.07 27.33 22.29
C PRO A 26 -20.05 26.66 20.91
N ALA A 27 -20.68 25.48 20.82
CA ALA A 27 -20.73 24.73 19.57
C ALA A 27 -21.71 25.36 18.59
N SER A 28 -21.31 25.44 17.33
CA SER A 28 -22.25 25.74 16.26
C SER A 28 -23.33 24.64 16.17
N PRO A 29 -24.59 24.97 15.84
CA PRO A 29 -25.64 23.96 15.59
C PRO A 29 -25.20 22.93 14.54
N TRP A 30 -24.43 23.36 13.54
CA TRP A 30 -23.91 22.53 12.46
C TRP A 30 -22.86 21.50 12.91
N PHE A 31 -22.21 21.73 14.06
CA PHE A 31 -21.22 20.79 14.60
C PHE A 31 -21.84 19.44 14.92
N LYS A 32 -23.02 19.43 15.55
CA LYS A 32 -23.73 18.19 15.89
C LYS A 32 -24.16 17.44 14.63
N ILE A 33 -24.63 18.17 13.62
CA ILE A 33 -25.03 17.59 12.33
C ILE A 33 -23.81 16.94 11.66
N GLY A 34 -22.68 17.66 11.55
CA GLY A 34 -21.45 17.14 10.98
C GLY A 34 -20.92 15.91 11.72
N LEU A 35 -20.99 15.91 13.06
CA LEU A 35 -20.62 14.76 13.88
C LEU A 35 -21.52 13.54 13.60
N TRP A 36 -22.84 13.73 13.50
CA TRP A 36 -23.78 12.67 13.18
C TRP A 36 -23.58 12.14 11.76
N ILE A 37 -23.35 13.00 10.76
CA ILE A 37 -23.09 12.57 9.39
C ILE A 37 -21.79 11.75 9.35
N ALA A 38 -20.72 12.20 10.00
CA ALA A 38 -19.46 11.46 10.07
C ALA A 38 -19.65 10.08 10.75
N PHE A 39 -20.43 10.02 11.84
CA PHE A 39 -20.73 8.78 12.56
C PHE A 39 -21.58 7.82 11.73
N LEU A 40 -22.68 8.29 11.15
CA LEU A 40 -23.57 7.49 10.31
C LEU A 40 -22.87 7.02 9.03
N GLY A 41 -22.00 7.85 8.45
CA GLY A 41 -21.19 7.47 7.31
C GLY A 41 -20.16 6.38 7.66
N PHE A 42 -19.65 6.37 8.89
CA PHE A 42 -18.69 5.37 9.36
C PHE A 42 -19.34 4.02 9.70
N LEU A 43 -20.59 4.03 10.16
CA LEU A 43 -21.28 2.86 10.68
C LEU A 43 -21.32 1.64 9.72
N PRO A 44 -21.64 1.79 8.41
CA PRO A 44 -21.67 0.65 7.48
C PRO A 44 -20.30 -0.02 7.34
N TYR A 45 -19.24 0.77 7.34
CA TYR A 45 -17.86 0.27 7.21
C TYR A 45 -17.36 -0.39 8.47
N TRP A 46 -17.87 0.02 9.63
CA TRP A 46 -17.55 -0.62 10.90
C TRP A 46 -18.23 -1.98 11.07
N LEU A 47 -19.47 -2.11 10.56
CA LEU A 47 -20.24 -3.36 10.62
C LEU A 47 -19.87 -4.35 9.51
N ALA A 48 -19.23 -3.89 8.43
CA ALA A 48 -18.82 -4.76 7.33
C ALA A 48 -17.59 -5.62 7.70
N PRO A 49 -17.68 -6.96 7.57
CA PRO A 49 -16.57 -7.86 7.92
C PRO A 49 -15.34 -7.72 7.00
N GLN A 50 -15.48 -7.05 5.85
CA GLN A 50 -14.42 -6.86 4.85
C GLN A 50 -13.97 -5.39 4.72
N GLY A 51 -14.22 -4.58 5.75
CA GLY A 51 -13.86 -3.16 5.78
C GLY A 51 -12.35 -2.92 5.86
N GLY A 52 -11.77 -2.37 4.79
CA GLY A 52 -10.42 -1.77 4.78
C GLY A 52 -10.45 -0.24 4.90
N ILE A 53 -9.33 0.36 5.32
CA ILE A 53 -9.19 1.82 5.53
C ILE A 53 -9.53 2.66 4.28
N ARG A 54 -9.37 2.10 3.08
CA ARG A 54 -9.72 2.76 1.81
C ARG A 54 -11.20 3.14 1.71
N TYR A 55 -12.09 2.42 2.39
CA TYR A 55 -13.53 2.66 2.29
C TYR A 55 -14.01 3.80 3.18
N ILE A 56 -13.26 4.16 4.23
CA ILE A 56 -13.59 5.30 5.10
C ILE A 56 -12.99 6.62 4.61
N LEU A 57 -12.26 6.60 3.48
CA LEU A 57 -11.56 7.77 2.94
C LEU A 57 -12.51 8.95 2.66
N ALA A 58 -13.73 8.67 2.17
CA ALA A 58 -14.74 9.69 1.89
C ALA A 58 -15.23 10.43 3.15
N ILE A 59 -15.05 9.84 4.34
CA ILE A 59 -15.51 10.39 5.62
C ILE A 59 -14.43 11.28 6.25
N TYR A 60 -13.17 11.14 5.84
CA TYR A 60 -12.05 11.90 6.42
C TYR A 60 -12.23 13.42 6.39
N PRO A 61 -12.75 14.05 5.32
CA PRO A 61 -13.00 15.48 5.32
C PRO A 61 -14.00 15.90 6.40
N LEU A 62 -15.05 15.10 6.63
CA LEU A 62 -16.05 15.38 7.67
C LEU A 62 -15.46 15.28 9.08
N ILE A 63 -14.66 14.23 9.33
CA ILE A 63 -13.92 14.07 10.59
C ILE A 63 -12.96 15.26 10.79
N ALA A 64 -12.24 15.67 9.74
CA ALA A 64 -11.33 16.80 9.78
C ALA A 64 -12.04 18.10 10.12
N LEU A 65 -13.23 18.35 9.57
CA LEU A 65 -14.05 19.53 9.89
C LEU A 65 -14.49 19.54 11.36
N VAL A 66 -14.95 18.40 11.89
CA VAL A 66 -15.31 18.26 13.31
C VAL A 66 -14.09 18.54 14.20
N CYS A 67 -12.93 17.98 13.89
CA CYS A 67 -11.70 18.25 14.64
C CYS A 67 -11.26 19.71 14.54
N ALA A 68 -11.37 20.32 13.35
CA ALA A 68 -11.04 21.72 13.13
C ALA A 68 -11.94 22.65 13.96
N ASP A 69 -13.26 22.39 14.04
CA ASP A 69 -14.18 23.17 14.89
C ASP A 69 -13.76 23.11 16.36
N ILE A 70 -13.45 21.92 16.88
CA ILE A 70 -13.01 21.74 18.26
C ILE A 70 -11.73 22.55 18.52
N ILE A 71 -10.70 22.37 17.69
CA ILE A 71 -9.42 23.09 17.83
C ILE A 71 -9.62 24.60 17.74
N TRP A 72 -10.46 25.06 16.80
CA TRP A 72 -10.73 26.48 16.60
C TRP A 72 -11.36 27.12 17.84
N ARG A 73 -12.31 26.41 18.46
CA ARG A 73 -13.03 26.86 19.65
C ARG A 73 -12.22 26.74 20.95
N SER A 74 -11.06 26.09 20.92
CA SER A 74 -10.14 26.00 22.05
C SER A 74 -9.20 27.21 22.21
N GLY A 75 -9.38 28.24 21.38
CA GLY A 75 -8.66 29.52 21.51
C GLY A 75 -7.33 29.59 20.74
N ALA A 76 -6.70 30.76 20.75
CA ALA A 76 -5.51 31.05 19.94
C ALA A 76 -4.31 30.13 20.25
N ALA A 77 -4.06 29.83 21.53
CA ALA A 77 -2.96 28.94 21.93
C ALA A 77 -3.12 27.51 21.37
N ALA A 78 -4.35 26.99 21.33
CA ALA A 78 -4.66 25.69 20.77
C ALA A 78 -4.41 25.66 19.24
N ARG A 79 -4.82 26.73 18.54
CA ARG A 79 -4.59 26.90 17.10
C ARG A 79 -3.09 26.94 16.77
N THR A 80 -2.30 27.73 17.50
CA THR A 80 -0.84 27.79 17.33
C THR A 80 -0.19 26.43 17.57
N THR A 81 -0.65 25.71 18.60
CA THR A 81 -0.16 24.34 18.87
C THR A 81 -0.49 23.39 17.72
N ALA A 82 -1.73 23.43 17.22
CA ALA A 82 -2.13 22.60 16.09
C ALA A 82 -1.32 22.90 14.81
N LEU A 83 -1.10 24.18 14.50
CA LEU A 83 -0.26 24.59 13.37
C LEU A 83 1.18 24.05 13.48
N ARG A 84 1.80 24.12 14.67
CA ARG A 84 3.13 23.55 14.89
C ARG A 84 3.16 22.05 14.65
N TRP A 85 2.14 21.33 15.12
CA TRP A 85 2.01 19.89 14.90
C TRP A 85 1.83 19.54 13.42
N PHE A 86 0.98 20.29 12.70
CA PHE A 86 0.80 20.09 11.27
C PHE A 86 2.09 20.38 10.50
N ALA A 87 2.77 21.47 10.81
CA ALA A 87 4.06 21.81 10.20
C ALA A 87 5.12 20.74 10.44
N ALA A 88 5.24 20.25 11.69
CA ALA A 88 6.18 19.19 12.04
C ALA A 88 5.92 17.91 11.24
N ILE A 89 4.64 17.53 11.08
CA ILE A 89 4.27 16.29 10.40
C ILE A 89 4.41 16.40 8.88
N ILE A 90 4.11 17.57 8.33
CA ILE A 90 4.42 17.87 6.93
C ILE A 90 5.93 17.73 6.72
N ALA A 91 6.77 18.33 7.57
CA ALA A 91 8.23 18.22 7.48
C ALA A 91 8.71 16.76 7.55
N VAL A 92 8.19 15.96 8.50
CA VAL A 92 8.51 14.52 8.60
C VAL A 92 8.08 13.77 7.34
N LYS A 93 6.90 14.05 6.79
CA LYS A 93 6.43 13.43 5.54
C LYS A 93 7.30 13.80 4.35
N PHE A 94 7.75 15.05 4.26
CA PHE A 94 8.68 15.48 3.21
C PHE A 94 10.04 14.78 3.34
N LEU A 95 10.59 14.70 4.55
CA LEU A 95 11.81 13.94 4.80
C LEU A 95 11.66 12.48 4.38
N PHE A 96 10.53 11.85 4.73
CA PHE A 96 10.26 10.48 4.34
C PHE A 96 10.13 10.34 2.82
N ALA A 97 9.35 11.20 2.16
CA ALA A 97 9.07 11.11 0.73
C ALA A 97 10.30 11.42 -0.16
N LEU A 98 11.14 12.37 0.26
CA LEU A 98 12.28 12.84 -0.55
C LEU A 98 13.57 12.08 -0.26
N VAL A 99 13.76 11.57 0.95
CA VAL A 99 15.03 10.96 1.36
C VAL A 99 14.85 9.48 1.65
N LEU A 100 13.99 9.15 2.63
CA LEU A 100 13.89 7.77 3.11
C LEU A 100 13.25 6.84 2.08
N PHE A 101 12.21 7.31 1.39
CA PHE A 101 11.47 6.50 0.42
C PHE A 101 12.31 6.20 -0.83
N PRO A 102 13.00 7.15 -1.49
CA PRO A 102 13.91 6.84 -2.58
C PRO A 102 15.06 5.93 -2.14
N TRP A 103 15.66 6.19 -0.97
CA TRP A 103 16.70 5.33 -0.43
C TRP A 103 16.22 3.89 -0.22
N TYR A 104 15.02 3.72 0.36
CA TYR A 104 14.38 2.42 0.55
C TYR A 104 14.04 1.73 -0.78
N GLN A 105 13.53 2.49 -1.75
CA GLN A 105 13.22 1.99 -3.08
C GLN A 105 14.46 1.51 -3.82
N VAL A 106 15.59 2.21 -3.70
CA VAL A 106 16.83 1.79 -4.38
C VAL A 106 17.50 0.63 -3.62
N ASN A 107 17.64 0.72 -2.30
CA ASN A 107 18.50 -0.19 -1.55
C ASN A 107 17.81 -1.47 -1.09
N TYR A 108 16.49 -1.46 -0.91
CA TYR A 108 15.76 -2.61 -0.43
C TYR A 108 14.87 -3.18 -1.54
N ARG A 109 13.91 -2.40 -2.04
CA ARG A 109 12.96 -2.91 -3.04
C ARG A 109 13.61 -3.17 -4.41
N GLY A 110 14.24 -2.15 -4.98
CA GLY A 110 14.82 -2.16 -6.32
C GLY A 110 15.92 -3.20 -6.50
N LYS A 111 16.88 -3.26 -5.56
CA LYS A 111 17.94 -4.29 -5.57
C LYS A 111 17.36 -5.71 -5.51
N ASN A 112 16.40 -5.97 -4.62
CA ASN A 112 15.78 -7.29 -4.51
C ASN A 112 15.05 -7.67 -5.81
N TYR A 113 14.28 -6.74 -6.41
CA TYR A 113 13.58 -7.01 -7.67
C TYR A 113 14.53 -7.27 -8.84
N ALA A 114 15.58 -6.46 -8.97
CA ALA A 114 16.58 -6.62 -10.02
C ALA A 114 17.36 -7.93 -9.88
N GLN A 115 17.75 -8.30 -8.65
CA GLN A 115 18.45 -9.55 -8.38
C GLN A 115 17.55 -10.77 -8.65
N THR A 116 16.31 -10.77 -8.18
CA THR A 116 15.35 -11.84 -8.48
C THR A 116 15.12 -11.98 -9.99
N ALA A 117 15.01 -10.87 -10.72
CA ALA A 117 14.88 -10.89 -12.18
C ALA A 117 16.09 -11.57 -12.85
N GLN A 118 17.31 -11.25 -12.45
CA GLN A 118 18.52 -11.89 -12.98
C GLN A 118 18.56 -13.39 -12.66
N ILE A 119 18.26 -13.78 -11.42
CA ILE A 119 18.21 -15.20 -11.01
C ILE A 119 17.18 -15.97 -11.85
N ILE A 120 16.00 -15.40 -12.11
CA ILE A 120 14.99 -16.03 -12.97
C ILE A 120 15.51 -16.15 -14.41
N LEU A 121 16.13 -15.11 -14.96
CA LEU A 121 16.69 -15.16 -16.31
C LEU A 121 17.77 -16.25 -16.44
N GLU A 122 18.67 -16.34 -15.46
CA GLU A 122 19.70 -17.37 -15.39
C GLU A 122 19.10 -18.78 -15.24
N ARG A 123 18.07 -18.93 -14.40
CA ARG A 123 17.39 -20.22 -14.19
C ARG A 123 16.66 -20.69 -15.45
N THR A 124 16.07 -19.77 -16.20
CA THR A 124 15.27 -20.10 -17.38
C THR A 124 16.09 -20.29 -18.65
N LYS A 125 17.35 -19.84 -18.69
CA LYS A 125 18.30 -19.99 -19.82
C LYS A 125 17.66 -19.74 -21.21
N GLY A 126 16.83 -18.71 -21.32
CA GLY A 126 16.17 -18.31 -22.57
C GLY A 126 14.98 -19.16 -23.00
N GLN A 127 14.52 -20.12 -22.17
CA GLN A 127 13.25 -20.82 -22.38
C GLN A 127 12.06 -19.84 -22.36
N ALA A 128 10.94 -20.27 -22.93
CA ALA A 128 9.70 -19.49 -22.88
C ALA A 128 9.33 -19.17 -21.42
N LEU A 129 9.10 -17.89 -21.13
CA LEU A 129 8.79 -17.39 -19.81
C LEU A 129 7.51 -16.58 -19.89
N TYR A 130 6.57 -16.88 -19.02
CA TYR A 130 5.25 -16.26 -18.94
C TYR A 130 4.99 -15.72 -17.54
N VAL A 131 3.94 -14.90 -17.40
CA VAL A 131 3.51 -14.35 -16.11
C VAL A 131 2.01 -14.51 -15.92
N THR A 132 1.60 -14.94 -14.73
CA THR A 132 0.21 -14.93 -14.26
C THR A 132 0.03 -14.16 -12.95
N ASP A 133 1.12 -13.81 -12.28
CA ASP A 133 1.10 -12.99 -11.07
C ASP A 133 0.92 -11.50 -11.40
N TYR A 134 -0.17 -10.91 -10.95
CA TYR A 134 -0.55 -9.51 -11.16
C TYR A 134 -0.26 -8.61 -9.94
N ARG A 135 0.39 -9.13 -8.90
CA ARG A 135 0.76 -8.34 -7.72
C ARG A 135 1.92 -7.40 -8.03
N ALA A 136 2.01 -6.30 -7.28
CA ALA A 136 2.99 -5.24 -7.51
C ALA A 136 4.43 -5.74 -7.45
N GLU A 137 4.72 -6.70 -6.58
CA GLU A 137 6.04 -7.32 -6.39
C GLU A 137 6.46 -8.11 -7.63
N ALA A 138 5.58 -8.95 -8.16
CA ALA A 138 5.85 -9.73 -9.37
C ALA A 138 5.93 -8.85 -10.61
N LEU A 139 5.05 -7.87 -10.75
CA LEU A 139 5.10 -6.90 -11.85
C LEU A 139 6.41 -6.07 -11.82
N SER A 140 6.94 -5.77 -10.64
CA SER A 140 8.24 -5.11 -10.50
C SER A 140 9.37 -5.98 -11.03
N VAL A 141 9.41 -7.27 -10.66
CA VAL A 141 10.39 -8.25 -11.17
C VAL A 141 10.24 -8.41 -12.68
N VAL A 142 9.02 -8.57 -13.19
CA VAL A 142 8.71 -8.67 -14.63
C VAL A 142 9.18 -7.43 -15.39
N SER A 143 9.03 -6.24 -14.83
CA SER A 143 9.55 -5.00 -15.43
C SER A 143 11.07 -5.02 -15.59
N TYR A 144 11.81 -5.52 -14.60
CA TYR A 144 13.26 -5.70 -14.70
C TYR A 144 13.64 -6.77 -15.74
N ILE A 145 12.90 -7.88 -15.80
CA ILE A 145 13.09 -8.91 -16.83
C ILE A 145 12.88 -8.33 -18.23
N ASN A 146 11.76 -7.63 -18.46
CA ASN A 146 11.44 -7.02 -19.75
C ASN A 146 12.50 -5.99 -20.17
N SER A 147 12.96 -5.17 -19.23
CA SER A 147 14.03 -4.18 -19.48
C SER A 147 15.35 -4.86 -19.83
N SER A 148 15.68 -5.96 -19.15
CA SER A 148 16.95 -6.70 -19.37
C SER A 148 16.95 -7.50 -20.67
N ARG A 149 15.77 -7.85 -21.19
CA ARG A 149 15.60 -8.62 -22.43
C ARG A 149 15.39 -7.74 -23.66
N PHE A 150 15.28 -6.42 -23.51
CA PHE A 150 15.04 -5.52 -24.65
C PHE A 150 16.10 -5.74 -25.75
N PRO A 151 15.71 -5.86 -27.04
CA PRO A 151 14.39 -5.58 -27.63
C PRO A 151 13.43 -6.78 -27.77
N GLN A 152 13.64 -7.88 -27.04
CA GLN A 152 12.72 -9.03 -27.10
C GLN A 152 11.30 -8.67 -26.62
N ALA A 153 10.31 -9.46 -27.06
CA ALA A 153 8.93 -9.31 -26.62
C ALA A 153 8.81 -9.40 -25.10
N THR A 154 7.95 -8.56 -24.52
CA THR A 154 7.65 -8.55 -23.09
C THR A 154 6.99 -9.84 -22.66
N LEU A 155 7.18 -10.23 -21.39
CA LEU A 155 6.46 -11.37 -20.82
C LEU A 155 4.95 -11.17 -20.95
N THR A 156 4.27 -12.21 -21.42
CA THR A 156 2.81 -12.25 -21.56
C THR A 156 2.22 -13.35 -20.67
N PHE A 157 0.89 -13.39 -20.60
CA PHE A 157 0.19 -14.57 -20.10
C PHE A 157 0.55 -15.80 -20.94
N PRO A 158 0.58 -17.00 -20.32
CA PRO A 158 0.77 -18.23 -21.07
C PRO A 158 -0.42 -18.44 -22.02
N PRO A 159 -0.19 -18.95 -23.24
CA PRO A 159 -1.30 -19.33 -24.12
C PRO A 159 -2.08 -20.49 -23.48
N SER A 160 -3.33 -20.67 -23.91
CA SER A 160 -4.23 -21.71 -23.37
C SER A 160 -3.64 -23.12 -23.46
N GLN A 161 -2.78 -23.37 -24.45
CA GLN A 161 -2.02 -24.59 -24.61
C GLN A 161 -0.56 -24.23 -24.84
N PHE A 162 0.32 -24.69 -23.95
CA PHE A 162 1.76 -24.67 -24.13
C PHE A 162 2.36 -25.97 -23.57
N ASP A 163 3.35 -26.48 -24.28
CA ASP A 163 3.96 -27.77 -23.99
C ASP A 163 5.16 -27.64 -23.05
N SER A 164 5.89 -26.53 -23.15
CA SER A 164 7.11 -26.29 -22.37
C SER A 164 7.32 -24.82 -22.07
N GLY A 165 7.77 -24.51 -20.85
CA GLY A 165 8.11 -23.16 -20.44
C GLY A 165 8.05 -22.94 -18.93
N PHE A 166 8.40 -21.73 -18.53
CA PHE A 166 8.33 -21.26 -17.15
C PHE A 166 7.20 -20.25 -16.98
N VAL A 167 6.59 -20.20 -15.79
CA VAL A 167 5.52 -19.27 -15.46
C VAL A 167 5.76 -18.65 -14.10
N ILE A 168 5.83 -17.32 -14.04
CA ILE A 168 5.85 -16.56 -12.79
C ILE A 168 4.41 -16.46 -12.26
N SER A 169 4.15 -17.07 -11.11
CA SER A 169 2.81 -17.23 -10.53
C SER A 169 2.72 -16.74 -9.08
N MET A 170 1.52 -16.32 -8.69
CA MET A 170 1.21 -15.88 -7.33
C MET A 170 1.23 -17.03 -6.32
N GLN A 171 0.89 -18.22 -6.80
CA GLN A 171 0.77 -19.43 -5.99
C GLN A 171 1.13 -20.65 -6.84
N GLU A 172 1.26 -21.79 -6.18
CA GLU A 172 1.35 -23.08 -6.84
C GLU A 172 0.12 -23.32 -7.71
N ASN A 173 0.32 -23.78 -8.94
CA ASN A 173 -0.76 -24.12 -9.85
C ASN A 173 -0.36 -25.31 -10.73
N PRO A 174 -0.81 -26.53 -10.39
CA PRO A 174 -0.47 -27.74 -11.13
C PRO A 174 -0.82 -27.69 -12.62
N ALA A 175 -1.83 -26.89 -13.01
CA ALA A 175 -2.22 -26.74 -14.41
C ALA A 175 -1.16 -25.97 -15.24
N LEU A 176 -0.39 -25.10 -14.57
CA LEU A 176 0.68 -24.32 -15.18
C LEU A 176 2.06 -25.00 -15.06
N GLY A 177 2.17 -26.04 -14.25
CA GLY A 177 3.40 -26.79 -14.04
C GLY A 177 3.69 -27.09 -12.57
N GLN A 178 4.87 -27.65 -12.32
CA GLN A 178 5.38 -27.89 -10.97
C GLN A 178 6.22 -26.70 -10.49
N VAL A 179 6.38 -26.55 -9.17
CA VAL A 179 7.23 -25.50 -8.59
C VAL A 179 8.69 -25.81 -8.90
N ALA A 180 9.34 -24.91 -9.64
CA ALA A 180 10.78 -24.96 -9.88
C ALA A 180 11.56 -24.25 -8.79
N GLU A 181 11.06 -23.10 -8.32
CA GLU A 181 11.69 -22.29 -7.27
C GLU A 181 10.67 -21.34 -6.62
N ILE A 182 10.93 -20.92 -5.37
CA ILE A 182 10.14 -19.91 -4.67
C ILE A 182 11.04 -18.76 -4.26
N TYR A 183 10.78 -17.56 -4.79
CA TYR A 183 11.55 -16.36 -4.47
C TYR A 183 10.85 -15.53 -3.40
N ALA A 184 11.54 -15.25 -2.30
CA ALA A 184 11.09 -14.28 -1.31
C ALA A 184 11.42 -12.87 -1.81
N VAL A 185 10.40 -12.07 -2.09
CA VAL A 185 10.55 -10.71 -2.62
C VAL A 185 9.85 -9.74 -1.69
N ALA A 186 10.64 -8.96 -0.95
CA ALA A 186 10.18 -8.13 0.16
C ALA A 186 9.43 -8.94 1.24
N LYS A 187 8.10 -8.81 1.33
CA LYS A 187 7.26 -9.56 2.29
C LYS A 187 6.40 -10.64 1.62
N ASP A 188 6.51 -10.78 0.31
CA ASP A 188 5.74 -11.72 -0.49
C ASP A 188 6.61 -12.81 -1.08
N LYS A 189 5.96 -13.85 -1.60
CA LYS A 189 6.60 -14.95 -2.31
C LYS A 189 6.14 -14.94 -3.76
N ILE A 190 7.07 -15.15 -4.68
CA ILE A 190 6.82 -15.37 -6.10
C ILE A 190 7.18 -16.81 -6.43
N TYR A 191 6.28 -17.51 -7.10
CA TYR A 191 6.50 -18.90 -7.52
C TYR A 191 6.96 -18.92 -8.97
N LEU A 192 8.08 -19.58 -9.24
CA LEU A 192 8.48 -19.91 -10.59
C LEU A 192 8.06 -21.35 -10.87
N LEU A 193 7.07 -21.52 -11.73
CA LEU A 193 6.59 -22.83 -12.16
C LEU A 193 7.31 -23.23 -13.44
N CYS A 194 7.55 -24.53 -13.64
CA CYS A 194 8.06 -25.08 -14.88
C CYS A 194 7.11 -26.14 -15.44
N LYS A 195 7.03 -26.24 -16.76
CA LYS A 195 6.27 -27.27 -17.47
C LYS A 195 7.11 -27.85 -18.62
N GLY A 196 6.94 -29.14 -18.88
CA GLY A 196 7.55 -29.83 -20.01
C GLY A 196 9.08 -29.90 -19.93
N ASP A 197 9.73 -29.81 -21.08
CA ASP A 197 11.20 -29.91 -21.20
C ASP A 197 11.95 -28.79 -20.47
N ALA A 198 11.31 -27.64 -20.24
CA ALA A 198 11.87 -26.55 -19.46
C ALA A 198 12.21 -26.95 -18.01
N CYS A 199 11.52 -27.96 -17.45
CA CYS A 199 11.82 -28.45 -16.11
C CYS A 199 13.12 -29.24 -15.99
N LYS A 200 13.74 -29.66 -17.11
CA LYS A 200 14.97 -30.49 -17.11
C LYS A 200 16.26 -29.65 -16.92
N GLN A 201 16.12 -28.34 -16.71
CA GLN A 201 17.19 -27.33 -16.68
C GLN A 201 17.79 -27.06 -15.30
#